data_AF-A0AAD9DI46-F1
#
_entry.id   AF-A0AAD9DI46-F1
#
_cell.length_a   1.000
_cell.length_b   1.000
_cell.length_c   1.000
_cell.angle_alpha   90.00
_cell.angle_beta   90.00
_cell.angle_gamma   90.00
#
_symmetry.space_group_name_H-M   'P 1'
#
loop_
_entity.id
_entity.type
_entity.pdbx_description
1 polymer ?
#
loop_
_entity_poly.entity_id
_entity_poly.type
_entity_poly.pdbx_seq_one_letter_code
_entity_poly.pdbx_strand_id
1 'polypeptide(L)'
;MNHYFGEVKKLAESFDAVVGKRATLSLSGAAKKRPRILVCAPSNAAVDNVIMKIMEDGFVDGNGCRYNPSIVRVGVGQSASVRDVCLGEKVDNYMTEAMDVTKLDNTIEGYKSECRRIHSDIVKLRERMTAMKKATPYPLAKEWEVRIDENVCRVFYVNHKTNKIDSSIFKDKRTTFECPPPPEEDNAISRHCNA
;
A
#
# COMPACT_ATOMS: atom_id res chain seq x y z
N MET A 1 -8.86 -12.64 -10.37
CA MET A 1 -9.59 -12.15 -11.56
C MET A 1 -10.71 -13.15 -11.80
N ASN A 2 -11.98 -12.77 -11.59
CA ASN A 2 -13.12 -13.71 -11.46
C ASN A 2 -13.29 -14.60 -12.69
N HIS A 3 -13.10 -15.91 -12.51
CA HIS A 3 -13.26 -16.96 -13.53
C HIS A 3 -14.67 -17.01 -14.14
N TYR A 4 -15.69 -16.69 -13.35
CA TYR A 4 -17.08 -16.57 -13.81
C TYR A 4 -17.28 -15.55 -14.93
N PHE A 5 -16.47 -14.47 -14.94
CA PHE A 5 -16.60 -13.44 -15.96
C PHE A 5 -16.21 -13.98 -17.35
N GLY A 6 -15.23 -14.90 -17.40
CA GLY A 6 -14.78 -15.51 -18.65
C GLY A 6 -15.81 -16.46 -19.25
N GLU A 7 -16.49 -17.23 -18.42
CA GLU A 7 -17.52 -18.18 -18.87
C GLU A 7 -18.80 -17.48 -19.33
N VAL A 8 -19.27 -16.48 -18.59
CA VAL A 8 -20.45 -15.67 -19.00
C VAL A 8 -20.16 -14.94 -20.32
N LYS A 9 -18.92 -14.47 -20.50
CA LYS A 9 -18.49 -13.84 -21.75
C LYS A 9 -18.52 -14.84 -22.92
N LYS A 10 -17.98 -16.04 -22.75
CA LYS A 10 -18.03 -17.09 -23.78
C LYS A 10 -19.47 -17.51 -24.13
N LEU A 11 -20.34 -17.60 -23.12
CA LEU A 11 -21.75 -17.95 -23.33
C LEU A 11 -22.49 -16.84 -24.09
N ALA A 12 -22.29 -15.57 -23.70
CA ALA A 12 -22.85 -14.42 -24.40
C ALA A 12 -22.37 -14.34 -25.86
N GLU A 13 -21.09 -14.63 -26.11
CA GLU A 13 -20.51 -14.68 -27.46
C GLU A 13 -21.07 -15.84 -28.29
N SER A 14 -21.41 -16.98 -27.66
CA SER A 14 -21.95 -18.16 -28.35
C SER A 14 -23.43 -18.03 -28.78
N PHE A 15 -24.22 -17.20 -28.10
CA PHE A 15 -25.64 -16.96 -28.43
C PHE A 15 -25.83 -15.90 -29.54
N ASP A 16 -24.78 -15.16 -29.92
CA ASP A 16 -24.85 -13.89 -30.66
C ASP A 16 -24.78 -14.02 -32.20
N ALA A 17 -24.98 -15.20 -32.77
CA ALA A 17 -25.03 -15.38 -34.22
C ALA A 17 -26.24 -14.66 -34.89
N VAL A 18 -27.26 -14.27 -34.10
CA VAL A 18 -28.54 -13.77 -34.63
C VAL A 18 -28.79 -12.27 -34.34
N VAL A 19 -28.10 -11.63 -33.39
CA VAL A 19 -28.36 -10.20 -33.02
C VAL A 19 -27.05 -9.39 -32.96
N GLY A 20 -26.54 -9.09 -34.16
CA GLY A 20 -25.19 -8.59 -34.39
C GLY A 20 -24.70 -7.35 -33.61
N LYS A 21 -23.39 -7.36 -33.35
CA LYS A 21 -22.40 -6.26 -33.17
C LYS A 21 -22.68 -5.13 -32.17
N ARG A 22 -23.92 -4.88 -31.71
CA ARG A 22 -24.23 -3.90 -30.66
C ARG A 22 -23.95 -4.44 -29.26
N ALA A 23 -24.12 -5.75 -29.05
CA ALA A 23 -23.86 -6.39 -27.76
C ALA A 23 -22.36 -6.41 -27.42
N THR A 24 -21.46 -6.63 -28.39
CA THR A 24 -20.01 -6.74 -28.15
C THR A 24 -19.35 -5.44 -27.69
N LEU A 25 -19.79 -4.28 -28.20
CA LEU A 25 -19.35 -2.96 -27.71
C LEU A 25 -19.92 -2.62 -26.33
N SER A 26 -21.15 -3.09 -26.03
CA SER A 26 -21.74 -2.98 -24.70
C SER A 26 -21.00 -3.86 -23.68
N LEU A 27 -20.55 -5.06 -24.09
CA LEU A 27 -19.88 -6.03 -23.23
C LEU A 27 -18.47 -5.58 -22.81
N SER A 28 -17.73 -4.87 -23.66
CA SER A 28 -16.40 -4.33 -23.31
C SER A 28 -16.48 -3.16 -22.32
N GLY A 29 -17.53 -2.33 -22.42
CA GLY A 29 -17.88 -1.34 -21.41
C GLY A 29 -18.46 -1.95 -20.12
N ALA A 30 -19.20 -3.05 -20.25
CA ALA A 30 -19.73 -3.83 -19.13
C ALA A 30 -18.63 -4.65 -18.42
N ALA A 31 -17.56 -5.04 -19.10
CA ALA A 31 -16.40 -5.73 -18.50
C ALA A 31 -15.63 -4.86 -17.50
N LYS A 32 -15.73 -3.53 -17.62
CA LYS A 32 -15.25 -2.59 -16.61
C LYS A 32 -16.19 -2.47 -15.40
N LYS A 33 -17.45 -2.88 -15.51
CA LYS A 33 -18.44 -2.77 -14.43
C LYS A 33 -18.56 -4.11 -13.71
N ARG A 34 -18.57 -4.07 -12.37
CA ARG A 34 -18.85 -5.26 -11.57
C ARG A 34 -20.22 -5.82 -11.98
N PRO A 35 -20.35 -7.13 -12.29
CA PRO A 35 -21.63 -7.72 -12.68
C PRO A 35 -22.66 -7.52 -11.56
N ARG A 36 -23.91 -7.20 -11.93
CA ARG A 36 -25.00 -6.95 -10.98
C ARG A 36 -26.17 -7.87 -11.29
N ILE A 37 -26.82 -8.35 -10.24
CA ILE A 37 -28.02 -9.20 -10.31
C ILE A 37 -29.22 -8.34 -9.89
N LEU A 38 -30.26 -8.32 -10.71
CA LEU A 38 -31.56 -7.74 -10.36
C LEU A 38 -32.47 -8.86 -9.86
N VAL A 39 -32.99 -8.72 -8.64
CA VAL A 39 -33.94 -9.66 -8.05
C VAL A 39 -35.28 -8.96 -7.89
N CYS A 40 -36.34 -9.58 -8.40
CA CYS A 40 -37.70 -9.06 -8.35
C CYS A 40 -38.63 -10.08 -7.68
N ALA A 41 -39.60 -9.60 -6.90
CA ALA A 41 -40.68 -10.41 -6.37
C ALA A 41 -42.00 -9.61 -6.44
N PRO A 42 -43.16 -10.27 -6.54
CA PRO A 42 -44.45 -9.60 -6.72
C PRO A 42 -44.95 -8.84 -5.48
N SER A 43 -44.45 -9.18 -4.28
CA SER A 43 -44.82 -8.54 -3.01
C SER A 43 -43.59 -7.95 -2.32
N ASN A 44 -43.74 -6.80 -1.67
CA ASN A 44 -42.67 -6.16 -0.89
C ASN A 44 -42.15 -7.07 0.22
N ALA A 45 -43.03 -7.77 0.92
CA ALA A 45 -42.64 -8.72 1.97
C ALA A 45 -41.81 -9.89 1.44
N ALA A 46 -42.04 -10.30 0.18
CA ALA A 46 -41.22 -11.35 -0.44
C ALA A 46 -39.80 -10.85 -0.76
N VAL A 47 -39.66 -9.61 -1.23
CA VAL A 47 -38.34 -8.99 -1.45
C VAL A 47 -37.59 -8.85 -0.13
N ASP A 48 -38.25 -8.36 0.92
CA ASP A 48 -37.63 -8.13 2.21
C ASP A 48 -37.18 -9.46 2.85
N ASN A 49 -37.96 -10.54 2.72
CA ASN A 49 -37.54 -11.88 3.13
C ASN A 49 -36.29 -12.38 2.41
N VAL A 50 -36.18 -12.15 1.09
CA VAL A 50 -34.97 -12.51 0.33
C VAL A 50 -33.76 -11.73 0.87
N ILE A 51 -33.93 -10.44 1.15
CA ILE A 51 -32.87 -9.60 1.68
C ILE A 51 -32.43 -10.08 3.06
N MET A 52 -33.36 -10.34 3.98
CA MET A 52 -33.06 -10.81 5.33
C MET A 52 -32.26 -12.11 5.30
N LYS A 53 -32.68 -13.08 4.47
CA LYS A 53 -31.91 -14.32 4.28
C LYS A 53 -30.50 -14.09 3.76
N ILE A 54 -30.32 -13.16 2.82
CA ILE A 54 -28.99 -12.85 2.31
C ILE A 54 -28.13 -12.16 3.39
N MET A 55 -28.72 -11.32 4.24
CA MET A 55 -28.00 -10.69 5.35
C MET A 55 -27.56 -11.71 6.40
N GLU A 56 -28.42 -12.68 6.73
CA GLU A 56 -28.16 -13.72 7.74
C GLU A 56 -27.22 -14.81 7.22
N ASP A 57 -27.52 -15.40 6.06
CA ASP A 57 -26.80 -16.56 5.54
C ASP A 57 -25.59 -16.18 4.69
N GLY A 58 -25.64 -15.02 4.01
CA GLY A 58 -24.68 -14.63 2.98
C GLY A 58 -24.81 -15.46 1.71
N PHE A 59 -23.92 -15.21 0.75
CA PHE A 59 -23.75 -16.08 -0.43
C PHE A 59 -22.55 -17.01 -0.23
N VAL A 60 -22.54 -18.11 -0.96
CA VAL A 60 -21.41 -19.05 -1.01
C VAL A 60 -20.83 -19.03 -2.42
N ASP A 61 -19.53 -18.86 -2.56
CA ASP A 61 -18.84 -18.94 -3.85
C ASP A 61 -18.59 -20.39 -4.29
N GLY A 62 -18.02 -20.59 -5.48
CA GLY A 62 -17.68 -21.94 -5.96
C GLY A 62 -16.56 -22.64 -5.19
N ASN A 63 -15.93 -21.95 -4.23
CA ASN A 63 -14.88 -22.47 -3.37
C ASN A 63 -15.43 -22.78 -1.95
N GLY A 64 -16.73 -22.61 -1.72
CA GLY A 64 -17.37 -22.85 -0.43
C GLY A 64 -17.21 -21.70 0.57
N CYS A 65 -16.61 -20.58 0.16
CA CYS A 65 -16.41 -19.42 1.02
C CYS A 65 -17.66 -18.54 1.05
N ARG A 66 -18.03 -18.09 2.25
CA ARG A 66 -19.13 -17.14 2.41
C ARG A 66 -18.70 -15.72 2.03
N TYR A 67 -19.56 -15.00 1.31
CA TYR A 67 -19.37 -13.59 0.99
C TYR A 67 -20.70 -12.82 1.03
N ASN A 68 -20.63 -11.54 1.38
CA ASN A 68 -21.79 -10.64 1.42
C ASN A 68 -21.64 -9.57 0.34
N PRO A 69 -22.39 -9.66 -0.78
CA PRO A 69 -22.35 -8.65 -1.83
C PRO A 69 -23.02 -7.35 -1.38
N SER A 70 -22.73 -6.25 -2.08
CA SER A 70 -23.46 -4.99 -1.88
C SER A 70 -24.89 -5.12 -2.39
N ILE A 71 -25.85 -5.10 -1.48
CA ILE A 71 -27.30 -5.16 -1.77
C ILE A 71 -27.89 -3.76 -1.74
N VAL A 72 -28.82 -3.46 -2.64
CA VAL A 72 -29.60 -2.22 -2.60
C VAL A 72 -31.07 -2.55 -2.84
N ARG A 73 -31.93 -2.17 -1.90
CA ARG A 73 -33.39 -2.27 -2.02
C ARG A 73 -33.94 -0.98 -2.63
N VAL A 74 -34.64 -1.12 -3.75
CA VAL A 74 -35.32 -0.04 -4.47
C VAL A 74 -36.83 -0.22 -4.35
N GLY A 75 -37.57 0.85 -4.06
CA GLY A 75 -39.04 0.86 -3.94
C GLY A 75 -39.54 1.39 -2.59
N VAL A 76 -40.85 1.60 -2.48
CA VAL A 76 -41.54 2.10 -1.27
C VAL A 76 -42.10 0.96 -0.40
N GLY A 77 -42.40 1.22 0.87
CA GLY A 77 -43.00 0.25 1.79
C GLY A 77 -41.99 -0.78 2.33
N GLN A 78 -40.91 -0.28 2.91
CA GLN A 78 -39.77 -1.07 3.40
C GLN A 78 -39.96 -1.39 4.89
N SER A 79 -39.63 -2.62 5.30
CA SER A 79 -39.57 -2.97 6.73
C SER A 79 -38.33 -2.35 7.41
N ALA A 80 -38.43 -2.06 8.71
CA ALA A 80 -37.32 -1.51 9.50
C ALA A 80 -36.07 -2.42 9.48
N SER A 81 -36.26 -3.74 9.39
CA SER A 81 -35.18 -4.74 9.36
C SER A 81 -34.29 -4.67 8.11
N VAL A 82 -34.76 -4.05 7.03
CA VAL A 82 -34.00 -3.92 5.77
C VAL A 82 -33.56 -2.49 5.48
N ARG A 83 -33.78 -1.55 6.41
CA ARG A 83 -33.56 -0.12 6.19
C ARG A 83 -32.13 0.22 5.75
N ASP A 84 -31.13 -0.46 6.30
CA ASP A 84 -29.72 -0.21 6.01
C ASP A 84 -29.31 -0.52 4.57
N VAL A 85 -30.07 -1.36 3.86
CA VAL A 85 -29.84 -1.63 2.42
C VAL A 85 -30.75 -0.85 1.50
N CYS A 86 -31.65 -0.04 2.04
CA CYS A 86 -32.55 0.77 1.25
C CYS A 86 -31.82 1.92 0.59
N LEU A 87 -32.21 2.22 -0.65
CA LEU A 87 -31.53 3.22 -1.46
C LEU A 87 -31.56 4.60 -0.80
N GLY A 88 -32.70 5.01 -0.24
CA GLY A 88 -32.86 6.30 0.46
C GLY A 88 -31.88 6.42 1.61
N GLU A 89 -31.95 5.49 2.56
CA GLU A 89 -31.06 5.45 3.74
C GLU A 89 -29.58 5.43 3.33
N LYS A 90 -29.22 4.64 2.30
CA LYS A 90 -27.85 4.61 1.78
C LYS A 90 -27.41 5.97 1.25
N VAL A 91 -28.26 6.65 0.48
CA VAL A 91 -27.96 7.99 -0.04
C VAL A 91 -27.81 8.99 1.10
N ASP A 92 -28.71 8.97 2.08
CA ASP A 92 -28.68 9.86 3.23
C ASP A 92 -27.43 9.64 4.09
N ASN A 93 -27.02 8.38 4.28
CA ASN A 93 -25.77 8.03 4.94
C ASN A 93 -24.55 8.51 4.14
N TYR A 94 -24.55 8.34 2.81
CA TYR A 94 -23.47 8.85 1.97
C TYR A 94 -23.37 10.37 2.01
N MET A 95 -24.49 11.07 1.99
CA MET A 95 -24.51 12.53 2.09
C MET A 95 -24.01 12.98 3.46
N THR A 96 -24.46 12.33 4.53
CA THR A 96 -24.03 12.61 5.90
C THR A 96 -22.53 12.39 6.07
N GLU A 97 -22.01 11.26 5.56
CA GLU A 97 -20.58 10.96 5.62
C GLU A 97 -19.74 11.90 4.76
N ALA A 98 -20.23 12.27 3.57
CA ALA A 98 -19.55 13.24 2.72
C ALA A 98 -19.54 14.66 3.31
N MET A 99 -20.52 14.99 4.15
CA MET A 99 -20.62 16.29 4.84
C MET A 99 -19.95 16.29 6.22
N ASP A 100 -19.37 15.19 6.66
CA ASP A 100 -18.66 15.12 7.95
C ASP A 100 -17.28 15.80 7.84
N VAL A 101 -17.30 17.13 7.96
CA VAL A 101 -16.12 18.00 7.98
C VAL A 101 -15.11 17.52 9.03
N THR A 102 -15.57 16.96 10.14
CA THR A 102 -14.75 16.44 11.24
C THR A 102 -13.89 15.26 10.81
N LYS A 103 -14.46 14.28 10.08
CA LYS A 103 -13.69 13.16 9.52
C LYS A 103 -12.67 13.64 8.50
N LEU A 104 -13.04 14.62 7.68
CA LEU A 104 -12.14 15.20 6.70
C LEU A 104 -10.96 15.92 7.38
N ASP A 105 -11.23 16.71 8.42
CA ASP A 105 -10.21 17.41 9.22
C ASP A 105 -9.27 16.42 9.91
N ASN A 106 -9.80 15.36 10.53
CA ASN A 106 -8.98 14.31 11.15
C ASN A 106 -8.08 13.61 10.12
N THR A 107 -8.60 13.36 8.92
CA THR A 107 -7.86 12.74 7.83
C THR A 107 -6.75 13.68 7.33
N ILE A 108 -7.06 14.97 7.16
CA ILE A 108 -6.10 16.01 6.77
C ILE A 108 -5.01 16.15 7.84
N GLU A 109 -5.37 16.17 9.12
CA GLU A 109 -4.43 16.26 10.24
C GLU A 109 -3.50 15.05 10.27
N GLY A 110 -4.03 13.84 10.00
CA GLY A 110 -3.24 12.62 9.84
C GLY A 110 -2.26 12.68 8.66
N TYR A 111 -2.69 13.17 7.49
CA TYR A 111 -1.76 13.37 6.38
C TYR A 111 -0.71 14.45 6.67
N LYS A 112 -1.07 15.53 7.38
CA LYS A 112 -0.12 16.57 7.81
C LYS A 112 0.91 16.04 8.80
N SER A 113 0.53 15.18 9.75
CA SER A 113 1.47 14.58 10.69
C SER A 113 2.44 13.63 9.98
N GLU A 114 1.95 12.81 9.04
CA GLU A 114 2.80 11.94 8.22
C GLU A 114 3.76 12.73 7.33
N CYS A 115 3.29 13.81 6.69
CA CYS A 115 4.15 14.72 5.94
C CYS A 115 5.25 15.33 6.82
N ARG A 116 4.93 15.75 8.05
CA ARG A 116 5.92 16.27 9.01
C ARG A 116 6.94 15.20 9.39
N ARG A 117 6.52 13.97 9.64
CA ARG A 117 7.39 12.84 9.96
C ARG A 117 8.36 12.54 8.82
N ILE A 118 7.83 12.35 7.61
CA ILE A 118 8.64 12.10 6.40
C ILE A 118 9.63 13.23 6.16
N HIS A 119 9.20 14.48 6.34
CA HIS A 119 10.10 15.63 6.22
C HIS A 119 11.26 15.57 7.21
N SER A 120 10.99 15.26 8.49
CA SER A 120 12.04 15.09 9.51
C SER A 120 13.01 13.95 9.14
N ASP A 121 12.48 12.83 8.67
CA ASP A 121 13.29 11.68 8.25
C ASP A 121 14.20 12.04 7.06
N ILE A 122 13.68 12.79 6.08
CA ILE A 122 14.47 13.31 4.95
C ILE A 122 15.60 14.22 5.44
N VAL A 123 15.33 15.13 6.38
CA VAL A 123 16.36 16.03 6.93
C VAL A 123 17.47 15.23 7.62
N LYS A 124 17.10 14.27 8.49
CA LYS A 124 18.06 13.38 9.16
C LYS A 124 18.90 12.58 8.16
N LEU A 125 18.26 12.01 7.14
CA LEU A 125 18.97 11.26 6.09
C LEU A 125 19.94 12.16 5.30
N ARG A 126 19.55 13.40 4.98
CA ARG A 126 20.43 14.37 4.32
C ARG A 126 21.64 14.75 5.18
N GLU A 127 21.43 14.96 6.47
CA GLU A 127 22.52 15.21 7.43
C GLU A 127 23.49 14.02 7.49
N ARG A 128 22.96 12.79 7.58
CA ARG A 128 23.76 11.56 7.55
C ARG A 128 24.58 11.43 6.27
N MET A 129 23.95 11.61 5.11
CA MET A 129 24.66 11.57 3.82
C MET A 129 25.76 12.64 3.73
N THR A 130 25.48 13.84 4.24
CA THR A 130 26.46 14.93 4.27
C THR A 130 27.63 14.62 5.19
N ALA A 131 27.36 14.04 6.36
CA ALA A 131 28.40 13.59 7.30
C ALA A 131 29.27 12.49 6.70
N MET A 132 28.67 11.47 6.07
CA MET A 132 29.40 10.42 5.32
C MET A 132 30.31 11.02 4.24
N LYS A 133 29.76 11.91 3.41
CA LYS A 133 30.53 12.54 2.31
C LYS A 133 31.71 13.38 2.83
N LYS A 134 31.52 14.09 3.95
CA LYS A 134 32.59 14.89 4.57
C LYS A 134 33.65 14.03 5.26
N ALA A 135 33.25 12.88 5.81
CA ALA A 135 34.12 11.98 6.55
C ALA A 135 35.20 11.33 5.67
N THR A 136 34.90 11.05 4.39
CA THR A 136 35.82 10.37 3.48
C THR A 136 36.30 11.30 2.35
N PRO A 137 37.34 12.12 2.57
CA PRO A 137 37.92 12.94 1.50
C PRO A 137 38.64 12.11 0.42
N TYR A 138 38.97 10.84 0.70
CA TYR A 138 39.59 9.87 -0.22
C TYR A 138 38.89 8.50 -0.12
N PRO A 139 38.97 7.66 -1.17
CA PRO A 139 38.41 6.30 -1.14
C PRO A 139 39.09 5.46 -0.05
N LEU A 140 38.29 4.87 0.83
CA LEU A 140 38.79 3.94 1.86
C LEU A 140 39.15 2.59 1.23
N ALA A 141 40.17 1.93 1.79
CA ALA A 141 40.53 0.56 1.42
C ALA A 141 39.39 -0.42 1.74
N LYS A 142 39.34 -1.55 1.02
CA LYS A 142 38.24 -2.54 1.04
C LYS A 142 37.86 -3.04 2.44
N GLU A 143 38.79 -2.94 3.38
CA GLU A 143 38.68 -3.47 4.74
C GLU A 143 38.13 -2.46 5.74
N TRP A 144 37.89 -1.21 5.32
CA TRP A 144 37.38 -0.15 6.18
C TRP A 144 35.95 0.24 5.81
N GLU A 145 35.10 0.35 6.82
CA GLU A 145 33.71 0.75 6.69
C GLU A 145 33.43 2.00 7.53
N VAL A 146 32.73 2.96 6.94
CA VAL A 146 32.24 4.15 7.64
C VAL A 146 30.84 3.87 8.18
N ARG A 147 30.64 4.13 9.46
CA ARG A 147 29.34 4.01 10.13
C ARG A 147 28.96 5.32 10.80
N ILE A 148 27.66 5.57 10.92
CA ILE A 148 27.11 6.74 11.60
C ILE A 148 26.21 6.27 12.73
N ASP A 149 26.41 6.79 13.93
CA ASP A 149 25.51 6.60 15.07
C ASP A 149 24.19 7.34 14.81
N GLU A 150 23.08 6.62 14.86
CA GLU A 150 21.75 7.15 14.51
C GLU A 150 21.27 8.29 15.42
N ASN A 151 21.75 8.33 16.67
CA ASN A 151 21.27 9.25 17.69
C ASN A 151 22.12 10.51 17.77
N VAL A 152 23.43 10.40 17.50
CA VAL A 152 24.40 11.48 17.71
C VAL A 152 24.95 12.01 16.38
N CYS A 153 24.60 11.39 15.24
CA CYS A 153 25.19 11.68 13.91
C CYS A 153 26.72 11.65 13.92
N ARG A 154 27.32 10.89 14.85
CA ARG A 154 28.77 10.77 14.98
C ARG A 154 29.27 9.71 14.01
N VAL A 155 30.25 10.08 13.19
CA VAL A 155 30.88 9.18 12.24
C VAL A 155 31.99 8.39 12.94
N PHE A 156 32.08 7.09 12.66
CA PHE A 156 33.15 6.22 13.15
C PHE A 156 33.56 5.22 12.07
N TYR A 157 34.77 4.68 12.17
CA TYR A 157 35.38 3.80 11.16
C TYR A 157 35.65 2.42 11.75
N VAL A 158 35.32 1.36 11.02
CA VAL A 158 35.48 -0.03 11.45
C VAL A 158 36.37 -0.78 10.46
N ASN A 159 37.40 -1.46 10.96
CA ASN A 159 38.28 -2.31 10.15
C ASN A 159 37.87 -3.79 10.26
N HIS A 160 37.64 -4.44 9.12
CA HIS A 160 37.13 -5.80 9.00
C HIS A 160 38.23 -6.88 9.08
N LYS A 161 39.51 -6.55 8.88
CA LYS A 161 40.66 -7.47 9.04
C LYS A 161 41.07 -7.64 10.50
N THR A 162 41.00 -6.57 11.28
CA THR A 162 41.40 -6.58 12.69
C THR A 162 40.21 -6.75 13.60
N ASN A 163 39.40 -7.80 13.42
CA ASN A 163 38.31 -8.17 14.36
C ASN A 163 38.80 -8.47 15.80
N LYS A 164 40.03 -8.05 16.16
CA LYS A 164 40.47 -7.78 17.53
C LYS A 164 39.55 -6.71 18.14
N ILE A 165 38.51 -7.20 18.80
CA ILE A 165 37.96 -6.50 19.94
C ILE A 165 39.08 -6.52 21.00
N ASP A 166 39.62 -5.36 21.36
CA ASP A 166 40.37 -5.27 22.60
C ASP A 166 39.35 -5.36 23.73
N SER A 167 39.13 -6.57 24.22
CA SER A 167 38.15 -6.89 25.27
C SER A 167 38.52 -6.33 26.64
N SER A 168 39.61 -5.57 26.76
CA SER A 168 40.06 -5.00 28.04
C SER A 168 39.51 -3.59 28.31
N ILE A 169 39.02 -2.87 27.29
CA ILE A 169 38.55 -1.48 27.41
C ILE A 169 37.30 -1.30 26.54
N PHE A 170 36.12 -1.27 27.17
CA PHE A 170 34.78 -1.05 26.61
C PHE A 170 34.06 -2.23 25.94
N LYS A 171 32.87 -2.54 26.49
CA LYS A 171 31.87 -3.53 26.01
C LYS A 171 31.20 -3.17 24.67
N ASP A 172 31.59 -2.08 24.03
CA ASP A 172 31.02 -1.64 22.76
C ASP A 172 32.01 -1.91 21.63
N LYS A 173 31.54 -2.60 20.59
CA LYS A 173 32.26 -2.94 19.35
C LYS A 173 32.61 -1.69 18.52
N ARG A 174 33.38 -0.74 19.07
CA ARG A 174 33.75 0.54 18.46
C ARG A 174 35.27 0.67 18.39
N THR A 175 35.87 0.23 17.28
CA THR A 175 37.22 0.69 16.92
C THR A 175 37.12 2.19 16.64
N THR A 176 37.75 2.99 17.48
CA THR A 176 37.57 4.45 17.49
C THR A 176 38.76 5.09 16.80
N PHE A 177 38.56 5.57 15.57
CA PHE A 177 39.33 6.69 15.07
C PHE A 177 38.33 7.81 14.77
N GLU A 178 38.49 8.97 15.39
CA GLU A 178 37.71 10.18 15.09
C GLU A 178 38.12 10.82 13.75
N CYS A 179 39.15 10.27 13.10
CA CYS A 179 39.74 10.71 11.84
C CYS A 179 39.80 9.52 10.88
N PRO A 180 39.55 9.69 9.57
CA PRO A 180 39.69 8.60 8.61
C PRO A 180 41.12 8.01 8.66
N PRO A 181 41.26 6.68 8.50
CA PRO A 181 42.57 6.02 8.50
C PRO A 181 43.43 6.56 7.37
N PRO A 182 44.74 6.83 7.59
CA PRO A 182 45.60 7.39 6.56
C PRO A 182 45.54 6.54 5.28
N PRO A 183 45.60 7.18 4.09
CA PRO A 183 45.55 6.46 2.83
C PRO A 183 46.71 5.44 2.77
N GLU A 184 46.39 4.20 2.38
CA GLU A 184 47.42 3.17 2.17
C GLU A 184 48.43 3.66 1.12
N GLU A 185 49.73 3.50 1.37
CA GLU A 185 50.83 4.01 0.52
C GLU A 185 50.93 3.31 -0.86
N ASP A 186 49.95 2.52 -1.27
CA ASP A 186 49.94 1.76 -2.53
C ASP A 186 49.23 2.48 -3.69
N ASN A 187 49.31 3.82 -3.73
CA ASN A 187 49.00 4.59 -4.93
C ASN A 187 49.91 5.82 -5.15
N ALA A 188 51.05 5.88 -4.46
CA ALA A 188 52.07 6.91 -4.68
C ALA A 188 53.09 6.56 -5.78
N ILE A 189 52.93 5.44 -6.51
CA ILE A 189 53.83 5.05 -7.60
C ILE A 189 53.04 4.82 -8.90
N SER A 190 52.42 5.87 -9.43
CA SER A 190 52.02 5.94 -10.85
C SER A 190 51.81 7.39 -11.32
N ARG A 191 52.67 8.31 -10.87
CA ARG A 191 52.78 9.66 -11.47
C ARG A 191 54.22 10.04 -11.77
N HIS A 192 54.98 9.08 -12.28
CA HIS A 192 56.19 9.39 -13.02
C HIS A 192 56.25 8.57 -14.30
N CYS A 193 56.52 9.30 -15.38
CA CYS A 193 56.89 8.82 -16.71
C CYS A 193 55.74 8.25 -17.56
N ASN A 194 55.13 9.13 -18.36
CA ASN A 194 55.17 8.94 -19.81
C ASN A 194 55.30 10.32 -20.48
N ALA A 195 56.16 10.32 -21.50
CA ALA A 195 56.71 11.46 -22.23
C ALA A 195 55.66 12.29 -23.00
#